data_AF-A0A7S1AXS0-F1
#
_entry.id   AF-A0A7S1AXS0-F1
#
_cell.length_a   1.000
_cell.length_b   1.000
_cell.length_c   1.000
_cell.angle_alpha   90.00
_cell.angle_beta   90.00
_cell.angle_gamma   90.00
#
_symmetry.space_group_name_H-M   'P 1'
#
loop_
_entity.id
_entity.type
_entity.pdbx_description
1 polymer ?
#
loop_
_entity_poly.entity_id
_entity_poly.type
_entity_poly.pdbx_seq_one_letter_code
_entity_poly.pdbx_strand_id
1 'polypeptide(L)'
;LLPVVFANHGHRQIHAFVIVLLFTGFPQAMLQPYRGLAPNVLEALVASCLTMLLLGAGFLLGTENREVVTNDLQIFFGIFITLGCLGFSITVCRQVYLRFFPDPRYFAFLSHHKGGCSVGARVMKIELERKLGKKCFLDSDNLQSLDVLLDIVRTSSTTLVLLLTRETLWRPWCAGEIAVAMKNHVPLICVAYDDYTELADSDLTTDSLSQRWTKSSFAAVALQGVTVEDVQHSYRVIQLMPKIQLRRVASFHNSLSDFEDVSVQA
;
A
#
# COMPACT_ATOMS: atom_id res chain seq x y z
N LEU A 1 29.09 -36.33 1.09
CA LEU A 1 30.43 -36.28 1.72
C LEU A 1 31.20 -35.15 1.05
N LEU A 2 31.54 -34.11 1.79
CA LEU A 2 32.44 -33.08 1.27
C LEU A 2 33.85 -33.70 1.22
N PRO A 3 34.63 -33.49 0.15
CA PRO A 3 36.00 -33.98 0.09
C PRO A 3 36.80 -33.42 1.27
N VAL A 4 37.74 -34.21 1.78
CA VAL A 4 38.72 -33.73 2.76
C VAL A 4 39.69 -32.81 2.02
N VAL A 5 39.43 -31.50 2.08
CA VAL A 5 40.24 -30.47 1.42
C VAL A 5 41.44 -30.10 2.29
N PHE A 6 41.26 -30.12 3.62
CA PHE A 6 42.27 -29.73 4.59
C PHE A 6 42.69 -30.90 5.49
N ALA A 7 43.27 -31.95 4.90
CA ALA A 7 43.63 -33.19 5.62
C ALA A 7 44.55 -32.94 6.85
N ASN A 8 45.45 -31.96 6.75
CA ASN A 8 46.42 -31.64 7.81
C ASN A 8 45.92 -30.54 8.77
N HIS A 9 44.74 -29.96 8.54
CA HIS A 9 44.22 -28.83 9.33
C HIS A 9 42.76 -29.07 9.69
N GLY A 10 42.53 -29.91 10.70
CA GLY A 10 41.19 -30.34 11.11
C GLY A 10 40.25 -29.17 11.43
N HIS A 11 40.74 -28.10 12.07
CA HIS A 11 39.93 -26.92 12.39
C HIS A 11 39.46 -26.17 11.13
N ARG A 12 40.29 -26.07 10.09
CA ARG A 12 39.91 -25.44 8.80
C ARG A 12 38.87 -26.28 8.06
N GLN A 13 38.99 -27.60 8.12
CA GLN A 13 37.99 -28.50 7.56
C GLN A 13 36.63 -28.31 8.25
N ILE A 14 36.61 -28.17 9.59
CA ILE A 14 35.38 -27.89 10.34
C ILE A 14 34.77 -26.54 9.95
N HIS A 15 35.58 -25.47 9.84
CA HIS A 15 35.08 -24.17 9.40
C HIS A 15 34.49 -24.23 7.98
N ALA A 16 35.12 -24.98 7.06
CA ALA A 16 34.58 -25.18 5.72
C ALA A 16 33.20 -25.88 5.75
N PHE A 17 33.02 -26.89 6.63
CA PHE A 17 31.72 -27.51 6.82
C PHE A 17 30.67 -26.54 7.35
N VAL A 18 31.03 -25.67 8.31
CA VAL A 18 30.14 -24.64 8.83
C VAL A 18 29.72 -23.67 7.72
N ILE A 19 30.66 -23.22 6.87
CA ILE A 19 30.33 -22.34 5.74
C ILE A 19 29.32 -22.99 4.81
N VAL A 20 29.52 -24.27 4.47
CA VAL A 20 28.60 -25.00 3.60
C VAL A 20 27.22 -25.11 4.24
N LEU A 21 27.15 -25.45 5.53
CA LEU A 21 25.86 -25.55 6.26
C LEU A 21 25.14 -24.21 6.37
N LEU A 22 25.86 -23.11 6.59
CA LEU A 22 25.26 -21.77 6.60
C LEU A 22 24.79 -21.37 5.19
N PHE A 23 25.59 -21.67 4.17
CA PHE A 23 25.26 -21.34 2.78
C PHE A 23 24.08 -22.15 2.24
N THR A 24 23.87 -23.38 2.69
CA THR A 24 22.69 -24.18 2.31
C THR A 24 21.50 -23.99 3.24
N GLY A 25 21.75 -23.86 4.55
CA GLY A 25 20.72 -23.71 5.58
C GLY A 25 20.02 -22.36 5.52
N PHE A 26 20.72 -21.27 5.22
CA PHE A 26 20.10 -19.95 5.15
C PHE A 26 19.09 -19.82 3.98
N PRO A 27 19.43 -20.19 2.72
CA PRO A 27 18.44 -20.24 1.65
C PRO A 27 17.30 -21.23 1.92
N GLN A 28 17.57 -22.39 2.53
CA GLN A 28 16.53 -23.33 2.92
C GLN A 28 15.52 -22.67 3.88
N ALA A 29 15.99 -21.96 4.91
CA ALA A 29 15.14 -21.29 5.87
C ALA A 29 14.32 -20.15 5.24
N MET A 30 14.88 -19.44 4.26
CA MET A 30 14.18 -18.37 3.54
C MET A 30 13.16 -18.88 2.52
N LEU A 31 13.53 -19.88 1.72
CA LEU A 31 12.71 -20.37 0.61
C LEU A 31 11.62 -21.34 1.07
N GLN A 32 11.76 -21.91 2.27
CA GLN A 32 10.81 -22.85 2.88
C GLN A 32 10.34 -23.93 1.87
N PRO A 33 11.27 -24.72 1.31
CA PRO A 33 10.98 -25.58 0.16
C PRO A 33 9.95 -26.68 0.47
N TYR A 34 9.78 -27.04 1.74
CA TYR A 34 8.84 -28.08 2.15
C TYR A 34 7.43 -27.51 2.32
N ARG A 35 6.43 -28.33 1.99
CA ARG A 35 5.03 -27.99 2.23
C ARG A 35 4.73 -28.06 3.72
N GLY A 36 4.55 -26.92 4.35
CA GLY A 36 4.15 -26.77 5.76
C GLY A 36 5.25 -26.21 6.66
N LEU A 37 4.86 -25.54 7.73
CA LEU A 37 5.79 -24.83 8.62
C LEU A 37 6.67 -25.79 9.44
N ALA A 38 6.10 -26.89 9.94
CA ALA A 38 6.79 -27.80 10.86
C ALA A 38 8.06 -28.45 10.24
N PRO A 39 8.05 -28.99 9.00
CA PRO A 39 9.26 -29.54 8.37
C PRO A 39 10.36 -28.49 8.17
N ASN A 40 9.99 -27.28 7.71
CA ASN A 40 10.95 -26.20 7.50
C ASN A 40 11.61 -25.74 8.81
N VAL A 41 10.84 -25.65 9.90
CA VAL A 41 11.34 -25.31 11.24
C VAL A 41 12.26 -26.42 11.78
N LEU A 42 11.86 -27.69 11.64
CA LEU A 42 12.67 -28.82 12.09
C LEU A 42 14.03 -28.87 11.39
N GLU A 43 14.06 -28.66 10.08
CA GLU A 43 15.30 -28.67 9.30
C GLU A 43 16.20 -27.48 9.64
N ALA A 44 15.64 -26.28 9.82
CA ALA A 44 16.38 -25.11 10.28
C ALA A 44 16.98 -25.33 11.68
N LEU A 45 16.23 -25.98 12.59
CA LEU A 45 16.70 -26.34 13.93
C LEU A 45 17.85 -27.36 13.86
N VAL A 46 17.72 -28.42 13.05
CA VAL A 46 18.77 -29.43 12.87
C VAL A 46 20.04 -28.80 12.28
N ALA A 47 19.92 -27.95 11.25
CA ALA A 47 21.04 -27.25 10.66
C ALA A 47 21.73 -26.32 11.68
N SER A 48 20.96 -25.64 12.52
CA SER A 48 21.48 -24.77 13.59
C SER A 48 22.22 -25.57 14.66
N CYS A 49 21.65 -26.68 15.13
CA CYS A 49 22.28 -27.58 16.10
C CYS A 49 23.58 -28.17 15.57
N LEU A 50 23.60 -28.62 14.30
CA LEU A 50 24.80 -29.18 13.67
C LEU A 50 25.88 -28.10 13.52
N THR A 51 25.51 -26.88 13.16
CA THR A 51 26.44 -25.74 13.08
C THR A 51 27.06 -25.44 14.44
N MET A 52 26.25 -25.36 15.50
CA MET A 52 26.72 -25.16 16.87
C MET A 52 27.67 -26.28 17.33
N LEU A 53 27.32 -27.53 17.03
CA LEU A 53 28.15 -28.69 17.38
C LEU A 53 29.49 -28.65 16.67
N LEU A 54 29.52 -28.32 15.37
CA LEU A 54 30.76 -28.20 14.60
C LEU A 54 31.63 -27.06 15.11
N LEU A 55 31.05 -25.90 15.42
CA LEU A 55 31.78 -24.79 16.04
C LEU A 55 32.40 -25.23 17.38
N GLY A 56 31.63 -25.90 18.23
CA GLY A 56 32.11 -26.46 19.50
C GLY A 56 33.24 -27.49 19.33
N ALA A 57 33.10 -28.39 18.36
CA ALA A 57 34.14 -29.37 18.01
C ALA A 57 35.43 -28.72 17.51
N GLY A 58 35.32 -27.59 16.79
CA GLY A 58 36.46 -26.79 16.36
C GLY A 58 37.31 -26.28 17.53
N PHE A 59 36.69 -25.92 18.65
CA PHE A 59 37.39 -25.47 19.86
C PHE A 59 38.04 -26.61 20.66
N LEU A 60 37.53 -27.85 20.54
CA LEU A 60 38.02 -29.02 21.28
C LEU A 60 39.18 -29.74 20.57
N LEU A 61 39.44 -29.42 19.31
CA LEU A 61 40.59 -29.95 18.58
C LEU A 61 41.89 -29.39 19.17
N GLY A 62 42.58 -30.24 19.94
CA GLY A 62 43.92 -29.95 20.45
C GLY A 62 44.87 -29.72 19.28
N THR A 63 45.39 -28.50 19.18
CA THR A 63 46.39 -28.12 18.18
C THR A 63 47.67 -27.65 18.86
N GLU A 64 48.80 -28.05 18.31
CA GLU A 64 50.12 -27.64 18.82
C GLU A 64 50.37 -26.13 18.63
N ASN A 65 49.73 -25.51 17.63
CA ASN A 65 49.89 -24.11 17.26
C ASN A 65 48.64 -23.26 17.59
N ARG A 66 48.49 -22.91 18.88
CA ARG A 66 47.34 -22.12 19.39
C ARG A 66 47.19 -20.74 18.76
N GLU A 67 48.29 -20.10 18.35
CA GLU A 67 48.27 -18.77 17.72
C GLU A 67 47.58 -18.80 16.36
N VAL A 68 47.89 -19.81 15.54
CA VAL A 68 47.30 -19.97 14.20
C VAL A 68 45.80 -20.21 14.30
N VAL A 69 45.37 -21.05 15.25
CA VAL A 69 43.94 -21.33 15.46
C VAL A 69 43.21 -20.09 15.95
N THR A 70 43.80 -19.33 16.88
CA THR A 70 43.21 -18.08 17.37
C THR A 70 43.01 -17.08 16.23
N ASN A 71 44.02 -16.90 15.38
CA ASN A 71 43.92 -16.00 14.23
C ASN A 71 42.86 -16.46 13.21
N ASP A 72 42.85 -17.76 12.88
CA ASP A 72 41.85 -18.34 11.96
C ASP A 72 40.42 -18.15 12.49
N LEU A 73 40.19 -18.32 13.79
CA LEU A 73 38.90 -18.08 14.44
C LEU A 73 38.51 -16.60 14.43
N GLN A 74 39.45 -15.70 14.73
CA GLN A 74 39.21 -14.25 14.70
C GLN A 74 38.81 -13.79 13.29
N ILE A 75 39.50 -14.26 12.25
CA ILE A 75 39.15 -13.94 10.86
C ILE A 75 37.77 -14.51 10.52
N PHE A 76 37.50 -15.77 10.88
CA PHE A 76 36.23 -16.42 10.60
C PHE A 76 35.05 -15.68 11.24
N PHE A 77 35.06 -15.49 12.56
CA PHE A 77 33.99 -14.77 13.26
C PHE A 77 33.92 -13.29 12.87
N GLY A 78 35.07 -12.65 12.62
CA GLY A 78 35.15 -11.28 12.16
C GLY A 78 34.37 -11.07 10.85
N ILE A 79 34.57 -11.95 9.86
CA ILE A 79 33.84 -11.90 8.58
C ILE A 79 32.32 -12.02 8.81
N PHE A 80 31.87 -12.99 9.62
CA PHE A 80 30.44 -13.17 9.89
C PHE A 80 29.82 -11.99 10.63
N ILE A 81 30.53 -11.42 11.62
CA ILE A 81 30.06 -10.22 12.35
C ILE A 81 29.98 -9.03 11.39
N THR A 82 31.00 -8.78 10.57
CA THR A 82 30.99 -7.68 9.61
C THR A 82 29.86 -7.82 8.59
N LEU A 83 29.66 -9.00 8.01
CA LEU A 83 28.55 -9.26 7.08
C LEU A 83 27.19 -9.13 7.77
N GLY A 84 27.06 -9.61 9.01
CA GLY A 84 25.85 -9.48 9.81
C GLY A 84 25.49 -8.02 10.11
N CYS A 85 26.48 -7.22 10.55
CA CYS A 85 26.31 -5.78 10.76
C CYS A 85 25.93 -5.06 9.47
N LEU A 86 26.60 -5.36 8.35
CA LEU A 86 26.28 -4.76 7.05
C LEU A 86 24.85 -5.10 6.60
N GLY A 87 24.44 -6.36 6.70
CA GLY A 87 23.09 -6.81 6.36
C GLY A 87 22.01 -6.18 7.24
N PHE A 88 22.29 -6.06 8.55
CA PHE A 88 21.40 -5.36 9.49
C PHE A 88 21.27 -3.89 9.14
N SER A 89 22.39 -3.19 8.91
CA SER A 89 22.39 -1.78 8.50
C SER A 89 21.61 -1.56 7.20
N ILE A 90 21.81 -2.39 6.17
CA ILE A 90 21.06 -2.31 4.91
C ILE A 90 19.55 -2.49 5.16
N THR A 91 19.18 -3.45 6.00
CA THR A 91 17.77 -3.73 6.32
C THR A 91 17.13 -2.55 7.06
N VAL A 92 17.82 -2.01 8.07
CA VAL A 92 17.36 -0.82 8.81
C VAL A 92 17.24 0.37 7.87
N CYS A 93 18.26 0.67 7.07
CA CYS A 93 18.21 1.74 6.08
C CYS A 93 17.06 1.58 5.09
N ARG A 94 16.80 0.36 4.60
CA ARG A 94 15.68 0.07 3.71
C ARG A 94 14.33 0.29 4.40
N GLN A 95 14.16 -0.17 5.63
CA GLN A 95 12.89 0.01 6.37
C GLN A 95 12.65 1.48 6.70
N VAL A 96 13.69 2.21 7.09
CA VAL A 96 13.64 3.66 7.30
C VAL A 96 13.27 4.37 5.99
N TYR A 97 13.91 4.02 4.87
CA TYR A 97 13.58 4.57 3.56
C TYR A 97 12.11 4.32 3.19
N LEU A 98 11.62 3.08 3.31
CA LEU A 98 10.22 2.74 3.02
C LEU A 98 9.24 3.43 3.99
N ARG A 99 9.66 3.75 5.21
CA ARG A 99 8.85 4.50 6.17
C ARG A 99 8.73 5.98 5.79
N PHE A 100 9.77 6.58 5.25
CA PHE A 100 9.77 7.98 4.81
C PHE A 100 9.23 8.17 3.40
N PHE A 101 9.32 7.16 2.54
CA PHE A 101 8.81 7.16 1.16
C PHE A 101 7.87 5.98 0.94
N PRO A 102 6.69 5.97 1.59
CA PRO A 102 5.68 4.95 1.31
C PRO A 102 5.23 5.06 -0.15
N ASP A 103 5.33 3.96 -0.89
CA ASP A 103 4.74 3.88 -2.23
C ASP A 103 3.21 3.89 -2.09
N PRO A 104 2.49 4.86 -2.71
CA PRO A 104 1.04 4.89 -2.61
C PRO A 104 0.46 3.59 -3.17
N ARG A 105 -0.25 2.86 -2.29
CA ARG A 105 -0.81 1.54 -2.61
C ARG A 105 -1.82 1.59 -3.76
N TYR A 106 -2.43 2.75 -4.00
CA TYR A 106 -3.45 2.98 -5.01
C TYR A 106 -3.08 4.16 -5.91
N PHE A 107 -3.25 3.96 -7.21
CA PHE A 107 -3.06 5.01 -8.20
C PHE A 107 -4.16 6.08 -8.08
N ALA A 108 -5.41 5.65 -8.01
CA ALA A 108 -6.55 6.56 -7.86
C ALA A 108 -7.46 6.10 -6.72
N PHE A 109 -7.98 7.07 -5.96
CA PHE A 109 -9.12 6.89 -5.07
C PHE A 109 -10.37 7.45 -5.74
N LEU A 110 -11.41 6.65 -5.89
CA LEU A 110 -12.65 7.06 -6.55
C LEU A 110 -13.68 7.49 -5.49
N SER A 111 -13.79 8.79 -5.26
CA SER A 111 -14.81 9.39 -4.40
C SER A 111 -16.11 9.56 -5.18
N HIS A 112 -17.21 9.03 -4.65
CA HIS A 112 -18.49 9.06 -5.34
C HIS A 112 -19.67 8.97 -4.37
N HIS A 113 -20.82 9.47 -4.80
CA HIS A 113 -22.07 9.20 -4.10
C HIS A 113 -22.58 7.78 -4.40
N LYS A 114 -22.70 6.94 -3.37
CA LYS A 114 -23.21 5.56 -3.49
C LYS A 114 -24.55 5.48 -4.22
N GLY A 115 -25.52 6.35 -3.92
CA GLY A 115 -26.84 6.32 -4.57
C GLY A 115 -26.83 6.78 -6.03
N GLY A 116 -25.91 7.68 -6.40
CA GLY A 116 -25.90 8.33 -7.71
C GLY A 116 -24.98 7.68 -8.74
N CYS A 117 -23.87 7.08 -8.31
CA CYS A 117 -22.79 6.69 -9.22
C CYS A 117 -22.06 5.39 -8.84
N SER A 118 -22.62 4.51 -8.01
CA SER A 118 -21.91 3.26 -7.63
C SER A 118 -21.47 2.42 -8.83
N VAL A 119 -22.36 2.21 -9.81
CA VAL A 119 -22.05 1.39 -11.00
C VAL A 119 -21.03 2.09 -11.89
N GLY A 120 -21.20 3.40 -12.12
CA GLY A 120 -20.26 4.20 -12.91
C GLY A 120 -18.86 4.22 -12.29
N ALA A 121 -18.78 4.34 -10.97
CA ALA A 121 -17.53 4.30 -10.23
C ALA A 121 -16.82 2.94 -10.37
N ARG A 122 -17.57 1.83 -10.29
CA ARG A 122 -17.01 0.49 -10.48
C ARG A 122 -16.52 0.25 -11.91
N VAL A 123 -17.29 0.68 -12.92
CA VAL A 123 -16.85 0.60 -14.33
C VAL A 123 -15.58 1.43 -14.54
N MET A 124 -15.54 2.65 -14.01
CA MET A 124 -14.35 3.51 -14.11
C MET A 124 -13.14 2.87 -13.42
N LYS A 125 -13.31 2.27 -12.24
CA LYS A 125 -12.26 1.52 -11.56
C LYS A 125 -11.69 0.43 -12.48
N ILE A 126 -12.55 -0.45 -13.01
CA ILE A 126 -12.14 -1.57 -13.87
C ILE A 126 -11.37 -1.05 -15.09
N GLU A 127 -11.86 0.00 -15.74
CA GLU A 127 -11.22 0.58 -16.92
C GLU A 127 -9.88 1.26 -16.61
N LEU A 128 -9.77 1.96 -15.48
CA LEU A 128 -8.50 2.57 -15.03
C LEU A 128 -7.47 1.49 -14.70
N GLU A 129 -7.86 0.45 -13.95
CA GLU A 129 -6.97 -0.65 -13.61
C GLU A 129 -6.52 -1.41 -14.86
N ARG A 130 -7.43 -1.64 -15.81
CA ARG A 130 -7.14 -2.30 -17.10
C ARG A 130 -6.16 -1.50 -17.96
N LYS A 131 -6.34 -0.18 -18.05
CA LYS A 131 -5.50 0.67 -18.91
C LYS A 131 -4.14 0.99 -18.30
N LEU A 132 -4.07 1.15 -16.97
CA LEU A 132 -2.86 1.60 -16.28
C LEU A 132 -2.06 0.46 -15.65
N GLY A 133 -2.66 -0.72 -15.48
CA GLY A 133 -2.03 -1.84 -14.77
C GLY A 133 -1.79 -1.57 -13.28
N LYS A 134 -2.40 -0.52 -12.72
CA LYS A 134 -2.27 -0.11 -11.31
C LYS A 134 -3.60 -0.21 -10.60
N LYS A 135 -3.56 -0.52 -9.31
CA LYS A 135 -4.77 -0.67 -8.48
C LYS A 135 -5.43 0.67 -8.19
N CYS A 136 -6.76 0.69 -8.20
CA CYS A 136 -7.58 1.83 -7.83
C CYS A 136 -8.44 1.47 -6.62
N PHE A 137 -8.58 2.40 -5.69
CA PHE A 137 -9.42 2.22 -4.51
C PHE A 137 -10.83 2.74 -4.77
N LEU A 138 -11.83 1.96 -4.36
CA LEU A 138 -13.24 2.32 -4.43
C LEU A 138 -13.88 2.01 -3.09
N ASP A 139 -14.48 3.02 -2.47
CA ASP A 139 -15.13 2.95 -1.15
C ASP A 139 -16.09 1.75 -1.02
N SER A 140 -16.89 1.48 -2.06
CA SER A 140 -17.91 0.42 -2.02
C SER A 140 -17.36 -1.02 -1.97
N ASP A 141 -16.09 -1.24 -2.30
CA ASP A 141 -15.49 -2.59 -2.33
C ASP A 141 -14.96 -3.02 -0.95
N ASN A 142 -14.56 -2.04 -0.15
CA ASN A 142 -13.82 -2.22 1.09
C ASN A 142 -14.43 -1.34 2.17
N LEU A 143 -15.72 -1.58 2.45
CA LEU A 143 -16.52 -0.85 3.44
C LEU A 143 -15.90 -0.99 4.85
N GLN A 144 -14.86 -0.22 5.11
CA GLN A 144 -14.17 -0.11 6.40
C GLN A 144 -14.65 1.15 7.11
N SER A 145 -14.23 1.34 8.36
CA SER A 145 -14.51 2.57 9.10
C SER A 145 -14.04 3.79 8.31
N LEU A 146 -14.77 4.90 8.44
CA LEU A 146 -14.48 6.15 7.73
C LEU A 146 -13.04 6.65 7.96
N ASP A 147 -12.50 6.39 9.14
CA ASP A 147 -11.12 6.72 9.51
C ASP A 147 -10.12 6.10 8.52
N VAL A 148 -10.34 4.84 8.13
CA VAL A 148 -9.46 4.14 7.18
C VAL A 148 -9.60 4.72 5.77
N LEU A 149 -10.81 5.12 5.36
CA LEU A 149 -11.02 5.74 4.05
C LEU A 149 -10.23 7.04 3.92
N LEU A 150 -10.33 7.91 4.92
CA LEU A 150 -9.63 9.19 4.94
C LEU A 150 -8.11 9.00 5.06
N ASP A 151 -7.64 8.00 5.82
CA ASP A 151 -6.22 7.63 5.87
C ASP A 151 -5.71 7.12 4.51
N ILE A 152 -6.52 6.37 3.76
CA ILE A 152 -6.16 5.89 2.42
C ILE A 152 -6.03 7.06 1.45
N VAL A 153 -6.96 8.03 1.49
CA VAL A 153 -6.85 9.25 0.69
C VAL A 153 -5.57 9.99 1.04
N ARG A 154 -5.28 10.15 2.34
CA ARG A 154 -4.12 10.89 2.86
C ARG A 154 -2.78 10.28 2.48
N THR A 155 -2.64 8.96 2.59
CA THR A 155 -1.32 8.30 2.60
C THR A 155 -1.10 7.28 1.49
N SER A 156 -2.18 6.74 0.94
CA SER A 156 -2.12 5.55 0.09
C SER A 156 -2.64 5.78 -1.32
N SER A 157 -3.01 7.02 -1.66
CA SER A 157 -3.62 7.38 -2.95
C SER A 157 -2.77 8.41 -3.68
N THR A 158 -2.45 8.16 -4.95
CA THR A 158 -1.68 9.12 -5.76
C THR A 158 -2.56 10.27 -6.27
N THR A 159 -3.85 10.01 -6.49
CA THR A 159 -4.79 10.99 -7.04
C THR A 159 -6.20 10.70 -6.54
N LEU A 160 -6.98 11.74 -6.26
CA LEU A 160 -8.40 11.64 -5.95
C LEU A 160 -9.21 11.89 -7.23
N VAL A 161 -9.95 10.89 -7.69
CA VAL A 161 -10.91 11.03 -8.79
C VAL A 161 -12.29 11.27 -8.18
N LEU A 162 -12.81 12.48 -8.35
CA LEU A 162 -14.08 12.91 -7.79
C LEU A 162 -15.19 12.77 -8.83
N LEU A 163 -16.12 11.86 -8.57
CA LEU A 163 -17.30 11.62 -9.41
C LEU A 163 -18.45 12.50 -8.93
N LEU A 164 -18.57 13.66 -9.57
CA LEU A 164 -19.53 14.69 -9.27
C LEU A 164 -20.90 14.32 -9.85
N THR A 165 -21.85 14.10 -8.94
CA THR A 165 -23.29 13.96 -9.19
C THR A 165 -24.02 15.00 -8.35
N ARG A 166 -25.35 15.13 -8.53
CA ARG A 166 -26.16 16.10 -7.76
C ARG A 166 -26.00 16.01 -6.23
N GLU A 167 -25.69 14.82 -5.70
CA GLU A 167 -25.58 14.56 -4.25
C GLU A 167 -24.14 14.48 -3.75
N THR A 168 -23.12 14.44 -4.62
CA THR A 168 -21.74 14.13 -4.21
C THR A 168 -21.21 15.14 -3.19
N LEU A 169 -21.42 16.45 -3.44
CA LEU A 169 -20.97 17.52 -2.55
C LEU A 169 -21.83 17.66 -1.27
N TRP A 170 -22.94 16.95 -1.16
CA TRP A 170 -23.80 17.00 0.02
C TRP A 170 -23.55 15.85 0.99
N ARG A 171 -22.66 14.92 0.64
CA ARG A 171 -22.31 13.79 1.49
C ARG A 171 -21.14 14.17 2.40
N PRO A 172 -21.26 14.01 3.73
CA PRO A 172 -20.19 14.38 4.65
C PRO A 172 -18.91 13.58 4.38
N TRP A 173 -19.03 12.33 3.91
CA TRP A 173 -17.88 11.49 3.59
C TRP A 173 -17.11 12.00 2.37
N CYS A 174 -17.81 12.31 1.26
CA CYS A 174 -17.18 12.90 0.10
C CYS A 174 -16.56 14.27 0.43
N ALA A 175 -17.25 15.08 1.24
CA ALA A 175 -16.72 16.34 1.75
C ALA A 175 -15.40 16.14 2.51
N GLY A 176 -15.36 15.15 3.41
CA GLY A 176 -14.16 14.77 4.15
C GLY A 176 -13.02 14.30 3.24
N GLU A 177 -13.32 13.43 2.26
CA GLU A 177 -12.32 12.93 1.31
C GLU A 177 -11.70 14.06 0.49
N ILE A 178 -12.54 14.97 -0.01
CA ILE A 178 -12.12 16.17 -0.75
C ILE A 178 -11.22 17.06 0.12
N ALA A 179 -11.67 17.38 1.33
CA ALA A 179 -10.92 18.25 2.24
C ALA A 179 -9.58 17.63 2.65
N VAL A 180 -9.56 16.32 2.94
CA VAL A 180 -8.33 15.59 3.26
C VAL A 180 -7.37 15.57 2.07
N ALA A 181 -7.86 15.31 0.86
CA ALA A 181 -7.03 15.32 -0.35
C ALA A 181 -6.38 16.70 -0.55
N MET A 182 -7.16 17.77 -0.45
CA MET A 182 -6.68 19.15 -0.58
C MET A 182 -5.62 19.50 0.48
N LYS A 183 -5.91 19.20 1.76
CA LYS A 183 -5.01 19.46 2.89
C LYS A 183 -3.67 18.71 2.80
N ASN A 184 -3.65 17.58 2.10
CA ASN A 184 -2.46 16.74 1.92
C ASN A 184 -1.87 16.84 0.50
N HIS A 185 -2.31 17.84 -0.29
CA HIS A 185 -1.82 18.08 -1.65
C HIS A 185 -1.95 16.86 -2.59
N VAL A 186 -2.95 16.01 -2.36
CA VAL A 186 -3.30 14.92 -3.27
C VAL A 186 -4.00 15.53 -4.48
N PRO A 187 -3.50 15.35 -5.72
CA PRO A 187 -4.13 15.89 -6.93
C PRO A 187 -5.59 15.45 -7.07
N LEU A 188 -6.46 16.36 -7.52
CA LEU A 188 -7.88 16.08 -7.78
C LEU A 188 -8.16 16.06 -9.29
N ILE A 189 -8.95 15.09 -9.72
CA ILE A 189 -9.54 15.03 -11.06
C ILE A 189 -11.06 15.03 -10.91
N CYS A 190 -11.72 16.08 -11.41
CA CYS A 190 -13.17 16.20 -11.34
C CYS A 190 -13.84 15.61 -12.59
N VAL A 191 -14.74 14.66 -12.39
CA VAL A 191 -15.58 14.09 -13.45
C VAL A 191 -17.03 14.45 -13.15
N ALA A 192 -17.61 15.32 -13.97
CA ALA A 192 -18.98 15.78 -13.84
C ALA A 192 -19.93 14.89 -14.64
N TYR A 193 -20.95 14.37 -13.96
CA TYR A 193 -22.07 13.70 -14.58
C TYR A 193 -23.15 14.70 -15.03
N ASP A 194 -24.04 14.23 -15.89
CA ASP A 194 -25.17 14.95 -16.48
C ASP A 194 -26.15 15.56 -15.47
N ASP A 195 -26.23 15.02 -14.25
CA ASP A 195 -27.07 15.56 -13.16
C ASP A 195 -26.31 16.49 -12.20
N TYR A 196 -25.02 16.74 -12.45
CA TYR A 196 -24.24 17.63 -11.60
C TYR A 196 -24.61 19.09 -11.84
N THR A 197 -24.80 19.81 -10.74
CA THR A 197 -25.03 21.25 -10.74
C THR A 197 -23.98 21.91 -9.83
N GLU A 198 -23.45 23.04 -10.28
CA GLU A 198 -22.55 23.85 -9.46
C GLU A 198 -23.32 24.39 -8.26
N LEU A 199 -22.65 24.44 -7.10
CA LEU A 199 -23.23 25.02 -5.89
C LEU A 199 -23.37 26.54 -6.06
N ALA A 200 -24.46 27.11 -5.57
CA ALA A 200 -24.59 28.56 -5.50
C ALA A 200 -23.70 29.13 -4.39
N ASP A 201 -23.27 30.39 -4.50
CA ASP A 201 -22.45 31.03 -3.45
C ASP A 201 -23.16 31.08 -2.09
N SER A 202 -24.49 31.14 -2.08
CA SER A 202 -25.32 31.07 -0.87
C SER A 202 -25.24 29.71 -0.16
N ASP A 203 -25.01 28.64 -0.92
CA ASP A 203 -24.85 27.28 -0.39
C ASP A 203 -23.45 27.03 0.15
N LEU A 204 -22.46 27.82 -0.31
CA LEU A 204 -21.06 27.74 0.10
C LEU A 204 -20.72 28.57 1.34
N THR A 205 -21.72 28.93 2.16
CA THR A 205 -21.44 29.53 3.47
C THR A 205 -21.21 28.43 4.51
N THR A 206 -20.39 28.72 5.51
CA THR A 206 -20.10 27.77 6.61
C THR A 206 -21.40 27.41 7.36
N ASP A 207 -22.30 28.38 7.53
CA ASP A 207 -23.60 28.17 8.15
C ASP A 207 -24.47 27.23 7.32
N SER A 208 -24.60 27.47 6.01
CA SER A 208 -25.35 26.60 5.09
C SER A 208 -24.81 25.17 5.12
N LEU A 209 -23.49 24.98 5.04
CA LEU A 209 -22.86 23.66 5.07
C LEU A 209 -23.08 22.95 6.42
N SER A 210 -22.95 23.68 7.53
CA SER A 210 -23.15 23.12 8.87
C SER A 210 -24.61 22.68 9.11
N GLN A 211 -25.58 23.34 8.49
CA GLN A 211 -26.99 22.96 8.56
C GLN A 211 -27.32 21.71 7.73
N ARG A 212 -26.52 21.39 6.72
CA ARG A 212 -26.73 20.20 5.86
C ARG A 212 -26.37 18.89 6.57
N TRP A 213 -25.48 18.92 7.55
CA TRP A 213 -25.05 17.71 8.25
C TRP A 213 -25.42 17.77 9.73
N THR A 214 -26.01 16.68 10.22
CA THR A 214 -26.15 16.52 11.67
C THR A 214 -24.76 16.43 12.30
N LYS A 215 -24.59 16.97 13.51
CA LYS A 215 -23.32 16.85 14.26
C LYS A 215 -22.82 15.41 14.33
N SER A 216 -23.73 14.43 14.46
CA SER A 216 -23.41 13.01 14.48
C SER A 216 -22.87 12.46 13.15
N SER A 217 -23.39 12.94 12.01
CA SER A 217 -22.95 12.48 10.68
C SER A 217 -21.62 13.08 10.25
N PHE A 218 -21.32 14.30 10.70
CA PHE A 218 -20.04 14.96 10.45
C PHE A 218 -18.97 14.63 11.51
N ALA A 219 -19.35 14.10 12.68
CA ALA A 219 -18.41 13.81 13.78
C ALA A 219 -17.23 12.94 13.34
N ALA A 220 -17.46 11.90 12.54
CA ALA A 220 -16.40 11.01 12.08
C ALA A 220 -15.41 11.71 11.13
N VAL A 221 -15.86 12.70 10.35
CA VAL A 221 -15.00 13.54 9.51
C VAL A 221 -14.22 14.53 10.36
N ALA A 222 -14.89 15.14 11.35
CA ALA A 222 -14.27 16.08 12.27
C ALA A 222 -13.18 15.44 13.15
N LEU A 223 -13.35 14.18 13.57
CA LEU A 223 -12.35 13.41 14.31
C LEU A 223 -11.04 13.24 13.53
N GLN A 224 -11.08 13.32 12.21
CA GLN A 224 -9.91 13.27 11.33
C GLN A 224 -9.27 14.65 11.09
N GLY A 225 -9.66 15.67 11.86
CA GLY A 225 -9.11 17.02 11.81
C GLY A 225 -9.56 17.82 10.60
N VAL A 226 -10.73 17.51 10.04
CA VAL A 226 -11.37 18.26 8.95
C VAL A 226 -12.44 19.17 9.54
N THR A 227 -12.35 20.47 9.27
CA THR A 227 -13.37 21.44 9.69
C THR A 227 -14.36 21.75 8.57
N VAL A 228 -15.46 22.44 8.89
CA VAL A 228 -16.43 22.87 7.86
C VAL A 228 -15.81 23.92 6.93
N GLU A 229 -14.88 24.73 7.46
CA GLU A 229 -14.10 25.70 6.70
C GLU A 229 -13.16 25.02 5.70
N ASP A 230 -12.52 23.90 6.08
CA ASP A 230 -11.70 23.09 5.17
C ASP A 230 -12.53 22.61 3.97
N VAL A 231 -13.77 22.15 4.24
CA VAL A 231 -14.71 21.71 3.20
C VAL A 231 -15.15 22.87 2.31
N GLN A 232 -15.54 24.00 2.92
CA GLN A 232 -15.95 25.20 2.21
C GLN A 232 -14.87 25.69 1.24
N HIS A 233 -13.63 25.76 1.74
CA HIS A 233 -12.47 26.13 0.92
C HIS A 233 -12.29 25.17 -0.25
N SER A 234 -12.38 23.87 0.01
CA SER A 234 -12.21 22.84 -1.02
C SER A 234 -13.29 22.91 -2.10
N TYR A 235 -14.54 23.21 -1.74
CA TYR A 235 -15.63 23.33 -2.71
C TYR A 235 -15.48 24.55 -3.63
N ARG A 236 -15.02 25.68 -3.09
CA ARG A 236 -14.68 26.85 -3.92
C ARG A 236 -13.58 26.53 -4.93
N VAL A 237 -12.57 25.75 -4.53
CA VAL A 237 -11.52 25.32 -5.46
C VAL A 237 -12.09 24.41 -6.55
N ILE A 238 -12.94 23.44 -6.20
CA ILE A 238 -13.57 22.52 -7.16
C ILE A 238 -14.40 23.28 -8.22
N GLN A 239 -15.11 24.35 -7.85
CA GLN A 239 -15.84 25.17 -8.82
C GLN A 239 -14.94 25.72 -9.92
N LEU A 240 -13.71 26.13 -9.56
CA LEU A 240 -12.72 26.69 -10.49
C LEU A 240 -11.94 25.63 -11.28
N MET A 241 -11.98 24.36 -10.84
CA MET A 241 -11.26 23.28 -11.50
C MET A 241 -11.93 22.84 -12.81
N PRO A 242 -11.14 22.43 -13.82
CA PRO A 242 -11.67 21.85 -15.04
C PRO A 242 -12.38 20.52 -14.73
N LYS A 243 -13.54 20.31 -15.33
CA LYS A 243 -14.39 19.12 -15.12
C LYS A 243 -14.50 18.33 -16.41
N ILE A 244 -14.18 17.04 -16.34
CA ILE A 244 -14.37 16.10 -17.44
C ILE A 244 -15.85 15.72 -17.46
N GLN A 245 -16.56 16.06 -18.53
CA GLN A 245 -17.98 15.74 -18.67
C GLN A 245 -18.16 14.26 -19.06
N LEU A 246 -18.99 13.53 -18.32
CA LEU A 246 -19.29 12.13 -18.58
C LEU A 246 -20.81 11.90 -18.54
N ARG A 247 -21.38 11.44 -19.65
CA ARG A 247 -22.83 11.14 -19.73
C ARG A 247 -23.13 9.73 -19.23
N ARG A 248 -24.17 9.56 -18.40
CA ARG A 248 -24.67 8.22 -18.03
C ARG A 248 -25.33 7.55 -19.22
N VAL A 249 -25.04 6.25 -19.40
CA VAL A 249 -25.62 5.42 -20.47
C VAL A 249 -27.15 5.34 -20.39
N ALA A 250 -27.76 5.53 -19.23
CA ALA A 250 -29.23 5.57 -19.11
C ALA A 250 -29.88 6.73 -19.89
N SER A 251 -29.15 7.83 -20.15
CA SER A 251 -29.65 8.92 -21.01
C SER A 251 -29.84 8.50 -22.47
N PHE A 252 -29.24 7.39 -22.91
CA PHE A 252 -29.41 6.84 -24.25
C PHE A 252 -30.81 6.28 -24.50
N HIS A 253 -31.53 5.88 -23.45
CA HIS A 253 -32.91 5.37 -23.59
C HIS A 253 -33.91 6.50 -23.90
N ASN A 254 -33.69 7.71 -23.39
CA ASN A 254 -34.45 8.89 -23.80
C ASN A 254 -34.09 9.35 -25.21
N SER A 255 -32.90 8.97 -25.71
CA SER A 255 -32.53 9.18 -27.12
C SER A 255 -33.18 8.16 -28.05
N LEU A 256 -33.59 6.99 -27.57
CA LEU A 256 -34.26 5.97 -28.39
C LEU A 256 -35.71 6.36 -28.72
N SER A 257 -36.42 7.06 -27.82
CA SER A 257 -37.71 7.67 -28.15
C SER A 257 -37.57 8.77 -29.22
N ASP A 258 -36.46 9.52 -29.21
CA ASP A 258 -36.17 10.50 -30.26
C ASP A 258 -35.87 9.82 -31.61
N PHE A 259 -35.37 8.58 -31.62
CA PHE A 259 -35.18 7.79 -32.84
C PHE A 259 -36.47 7.16 -33.36
N GLU A 260 -37.40 6.76 -32.47
CA GLU A 260 -38.72 6.25 -32.87
C GLU A 260 -39.55 7.36 -33.53
N ASP A 261 -39.51 8.61 -33.02
CA ASP A 261 -40.22 9.75 -33.62
C ASP A 261 -39.68 10.15 -35.00
N VAL A 262 -38.38 9.95 -35.28
CA VAL A 262 -37.78 10.17 -36.60
C VAL A 262 -38.17 9.08 -37.60
N SER A 263 -38.44 7.85 -37.12
CA SER A 263 -38.86 6.73 -37.98
C SER A 263 -40.34 6.73 -38.37
N VAL A 264 -41.17 7.54 -37.71
CA VAL A 264 -42.60 7.71 -38.03
C VAL A 264 -42.84 8.89 -39.00
N GLN A 265 -41.83 9.74 -39.23
CA GLN A 265 -41.89 10.88 -40.16
C GLN A 265 -41.13 10.67 -41.49
N ALA A 266 -40.61 9.47 -41.74
CA ALA A 266 -39.99 9.06 -43.01
C ALA A 266 -40.86 8.05 -43.75
#